data_AF-A0AA43ISC5-F1
#
_entry.id   AF-A0AA43ISC5-F1
#
_cell.length_a   1.000
_cell.length_b   1.000
_cell.length_c   1.000
_cell.angle_alpha   90.00
_cell.angle_beta   90.00
_cell.angle_gamma   90.00
#
_symmetry.space_group_name_H-M   'P 1'
#
loop_
_entity.id
_entity.type
_entity.pdbx_description
1 polymer ?
#
loop_
_entity_poly.entity_id
_entity_poly.type
_entity_poly.pdbx_seq_one_letter_code
_entity_poly.pdbx_strand_id
1 'polypeptide(L)'
;MEASTDGGRGYEPVQPRSGFRDLLRKLAAPVIGFGFLIVKFGGLLLKLKVVTTGASMFVSVAAYAWFWGLPFAIGFVLLIFVHELGHVLELRRQGIPASAPLFIPFLGAVIGMKQLPDDAWKEARVALAGPILGSVGAAACWIAGEATGSELLVGLAFIGFFLNLFNLIPIVPLDGGRAAGALHPVFWFVGLLMMLALVV
;
A
#
# COMPACT_ATOMS: atom_id res chain seq x y z
N MET A 1 20.20 -31.40 87.00
CA MET A 1 19.23 -31.91 86.01
C MET A 1 17.95 -31.12 86.22
N GLU A 2 17.43 -30.24 85.39
CA GLU A 2 17.66 -29.70 84.02
C GLU A 2 17.04 -28.28 84.05
N ALA A 3 17.74 -27.21 83.64
CA ALA A 3 17.75 -26.62 82.28
C ALA A 3 16.35 -26.16 81.80
N SER A 4 16.03 -24.86 81.95
CA SER A 4 16.08 -23.79 80.90
C SER A 4 14.81 -23.75 80.03
N THR A 5 14.19 -22.59 79.80
CA THR A 5 14.65 -21.63 78.79
C THR A 5 13.88 -20.31 78.83
N ASP A 6 14.58 -19.29 78.35
CA ASP A 6 14.36 -17.85 78.33
C ASP A 6 13.62 -17.36 77.07
N GLY A 7 12.94 -16.21 77.22
CA GLY A 7 13.01 -15.10 76.26
C GLY A 7 12.45 -15.26 74.84
N GLY A 8 11.26 -14.71 74.61
CA GLY A 8 10.74 -14.43 73.27
C GLY A 8 10.28 -12.97 73.15
N ARG A 9 11.14 -12.09 72.62
CA ARG A 9 10.76 -10.73 72.18
C ARG A 9 9.77 -10.87 71.02
N GLY A 10 8.56 -10.36 71.19
CA GLY A 10 7.49 -10.40 70.18
C GLY A 10 7.90 -9.66 68.92
N TYR A 11 8.08 -10.40 67.84
CA TYR A 11 8.15 -9.89 66.48
C TYR A 11 6.72 -9.75 65.95
N GLU A 12 6.23 -8.53 65.74
CA GLU A 12 5.03 -8.30 64.93
C GLU A 12 5.44 -8.20 63.45
N PRO A 13 5.17 -9.20 62.61
CA PRO A 13 5.37 -9.07 61.18
C PRO A 13 4.47 -7.97 60.63
N VAL A 14 5.06 -7.03 59.88
CA VAL A 14 4.31 -6.06 59.07
C VAL A 14 3.43 -6.84 58.09
N GLN A 15 2.12 -6.96 58.39
CA GLN A 15 1.19 -7.60 57.48
C GLN A 15 0.95 -6.67 56.28
N PRO A 16 1.37 -7.03 55.06
CA PRO A 16 1.05 -6.23 53.90
C PRO A 16 -0.46 -6.34 53.68
N ARG A 17 -1.21 -5.27 53.99
CA ARG A 17 -2.63 -5.19 53.68
C ARG A 17 -2.78 -5.03 52.16
N SER A 18 -2.63 -6.13 51.41
CA SER A 18 -2.81 -6.15 49.96
C SER A 18 -4.30 -6.01 49.63
N GLY A 19 -4.78 -4.77 49.63
CA GLY A 19 -6.15 -4.48 49.23
C GLY A 19 -6.38 -4.91 47.78
N PHE A 20 -7.61 -5.29 47.45
CA PHE A 20 -8.04 -5.64 46.08
C PHE A 20 -7.62 -4.57 45.04
N ARG A 21 -7.54 -3.29 45.47
CA ARG A 21 -7.06 -2.16 44.66
C ARG A 21 -5.55 -2.22 44.35
N ASP A 22 -4.72 -2.72 45.25
CA ASP A 22 -3.27 -2.86 45.04
C ASP A 22 -2.96 -4.05 44.14
N LEU A 23 -3.73 -5.13 44.25
CA LEU A 23 -3.67 -6.26 43.31
C LEU A 23 -4.10 -5.83 41.90
N LEU A 24 -5.21 -5.10 41.79
CA LEU A 24 -5.67 -4.52 40.53
C LEU A 24 -4.64 -3.57 39.92
N ARG A 25 -4.01 -2.69 40.71
CA ARG A 25 -2.93 -1.81 40.23
C ARG A 25 -1.70 -2.59 39.75
N LYS A 26 -1.28 -3.63 40.48
CA LYS A 26 -0.13 -4.48 40.11
C LYS A 26 -0.38 -5.26 38.82
N LEU A 27 -1.64 -5.60 38.52
CA LEU A 27 -2.03 -6.26 37.26
C LEU A 27 -2.29 -5.26 36.12
N ALA A 28 -2.87 -4.09 36.40
CA ALA A 28 -3.17 -3.07 35.40
C ALA A 28 -1.91 -2.33 34.92
N ALA A 29 -0.92 -2.09 35.79
CA ALA A 29 0.32 -1.41 35.44
C ALA A 29 1.11 -2.08 34.29
N PRO A 30 1.37 -3.41 34.30
CA PRO A 30 2.03 -4.06 33.18
C PRO A 30 1.16 -4.08 31.92
N VAL A 31 -0.17 -4.17 32.02
CA VAL A 31 -1.08 -4.13 30.86
C VAL A 31 -1.08 -2.75 30.19
N ILE A 32 -1.14 -1.68 30.98
CA ILE A 32 -1.07 -0.30 30.50
C ILE A 32 0.32 -0.01 29.92
N GLY A 33 1.39 -0.46 30.58
CA GLY A 33 2.77 -0.32 30.08
C GLY A 33 3.01 -1.06 28.77
N PHE A 34 2.47 -2.28 28.64
CA PHE A 34 2.54 -3.08 27.42
C PHE A 34 1.70 -2.45 26.30
N GLY A 35 0.50 -1.95 26.61
CA GLY A 35 -0.32 -1.18 25.68
C GLY A 35 0.38 0.08 25.18
N PHE A 36 1.04 0.83 26.06
CA PHE A 36 1.82 2.01 25.69
C PHE A 36 3.03 1.65 24.81
N LEU A 37 3.72 0.54 25.11
CA LEU A 37 4.81 0.02 24.26
C LEU A 37 4.29 -0.38 22.88
N ILE A 38 3.18 -1.10 22.79
CA ILE A 38 2.56 -1.47 21.51
C ILE A 38 2.15 -0.22 20.71
N VAL A 39 1.56 0.79 21.35
CA VAL A 39 1.19 2.03 20.66
C VAL A 39 2.43 2.81 20.21
N LYS A 40 3.45 2.92 21.07
CA LYS A 40 4.69 3.67 20.78
C LYS A 40 5.54 3.00 19.70
N PHE A 41 5.73 1.68 19.79
CA PHE A 41 6.52 0.91 18.82
C PHE A 41 5.70 0.54 17.58
N GLY A 42 4.41 0.27 17.70
CA GLY A 42 3.49 0.07 16.58
C GLY A 42 3.34 1.36 15.75
N GLY A 43 3.22 2.51 16.40
CA GLY A 43 3.27 3.82 15.73
C GLY A 43 4.61 4.10 15.04
N LEU A 44 5.73 3.55 15.54
CA LEU A 44 7.04 3.63 14.90
C LEU A 44 7.16 2.70 13.69
N LEU A 45 6.62 1.48 13.78
CA LEU A 45 6.49 0.55 12.64
C LEU A 45 5.62 1.15 11.54
N LEU A 46 4.51 1.82 11.87
CA LEU A 46 3.67 2.56 10.92
C LEU A 46 4.36 3.79 10.31
N LYS A 47 5.44 4.31 10.92
CA LYS A 47 6.25 5.37 10.28
C LYS A 47 7.17 4.81 9.20
N LEU A 48 7.44 3.50 9.19
CA LEU A 48 8.18 2.86 8.12
C LEU A 48 7.27 2.70 6.90
N LYS A 49 7.52 3.51 5.87
CA LYS A 49 6.71 3.51 4.63
C LYS A 49 6.61 2.14 3.93
N VAL A 50 7.58 1.27 4.14
CA VAL A 50 7.57 -0.12 3.63
C VAL A 50 6.51 -0.96 4.36
N VAL A 51 6.37 -0.78 5.68
CA VAL A 51 5.40 -1.50 6.50
C VAL A 51 3.98 -1.03 6.18
N THR A 52 3.78 0.27 5.99
CA THR A 52 2.46 0.80 5.59
C THR A 52 2.08 0.35 4.18
N THR A 53 3.03 0.32 3.24
CA THR A 53 2.82 -0.24 1.90
C THR A 53 2.39 -1.70 1.99
N GLY A 54 3.16 -2.53 2.71
CA GLY A 54 2.85 -3.95 2.88
C GLY A 54 1.50 -4.20 3.55
N ALA A 55 1.16 -3.43 4.59
CA ALA A 55 -0.15 -3.50 5.24
C ALA A 55 -1.28 -3.12 4.27
N SER A 56 -1.11 -2.06 3.48
CA SER A 56 -2.11 -1.61 2.50
C SER A 56 -2.29 -2.60 1.35
N MET A 57 -1.21 -3.26 0.91
CA MET A 57 -1.27 -4.35 -0.06
C MET A 57 -2.04 -5.54 0.52
N PHE A 58 -1.77 -5.92 1.77
CA PHE A 58 -2.48 -7.03 2.42
C PHE A 58 -3.99 -6.77 2.53
N VAL A 59 -4.38 -5.56 2.93
CA VAL A 59 -5.81 -5.17 2.97
C VAL A 59 -6.43 -5.23 1.58
N SER A 60 -5.71 -4.78 0.55
CA SER A 60 -6.19 -4.84 -0.84
C SER A 60 -6.33 -6.26 -1.34
N VAL A 61 -5.37 -7.14 -1.06
CA VAL A 61 -5.47 -8.58 -1.37
C VAL A 61 -6.67 -9.20 -0.66
N ALA A 62 -6.87 -8.93 0.63
CA ALA A 62 -8.01 -9.46 1.37
C ALA A 62 -9.35 -8.98 0.78
N ALA A 63 -9.45 -7.70 0.42
CA ALA A 63 -10.64 -7.14 -0.21
C ALA A 63 -10.94 -7.80 -1.56
N TYR A 64 -9.96 -7.90 -2.46
CA TYR A 64 -10.14 -8.54 -3.77
C TYR A 64 -10.36 -10.05 -3.68
N ALA A 65 -9.75 -10.72 -2.69
CA ALA A 65 -9.91 -12.15 -2.49
C ALA A 65 -11.35 -12.54 -2.14
N TRP A 66 -12.09 -11.62 -1.50
CA TRP A 66 -13.51 -11.82 -1.20
C TRP A 66 -14.38 -11.92 -2.46
N PHE A 67 -14.00 -11.26 -3.55
CA PHE A 67 -14.76 -11.23 -4.81
C PHE A 67 -14.24 -12.23 -5.85
N TRP A 68 -12.92 -12.37 -5.96
CA TRP A 68 -12.28 -13.11 -7.06
C TRP A 68 -11.38 -14.26 -6.62
N GLY A 69 -11.33 -14.54 -5.32
CA GLY A 69 -10.48 -15.56 -4.75
C GLY A 69 -9.02 -15.12 -4.55
N LEU A 70 -8.34 -15.82 -3.65
CA LEU A 70 -7.01 -15.45 -3.19
C LEU A 70 -5.93 -15.44 -4.31
N PRO A 71 -5.85 -16.45 -5.22
CA PRO A 71 -4.81 -16.47 -6.25
C PRO A 71 -4.91 -15.28 -7.20
N PHE A 72 -6.12 -14.94 -7.64
CA PHE A 72 -6.37 -13.80 -8.51
C PHE A 72 -6.08 -12.47 -7.79
N ALA A 73 -6.54 -12.33 -6.54
CA ALA A 73 -6.29 -11.12 -5.75
C ALA A 73 -4.80 -10.82 -5.58
N ILE A 74 -4.00 -11.85 -5.28
CA ILE A 74 -2.54 -11.70 -5.16
C ILE A 74 -1.95 -11.25 -6.49
N GLY A 75 -2.27 -11.96 -7.58
CA GLY A 75 -1.77 -11.61 -8.91
C GLY A 75 -2.16 -10.20 -9.35
N PHE A 76 -3.40 -9.79 -9.08
CA PHE A 76 -3.91 -8.47 -9.45
C PHE A 76 -3.22 -7.36 -8.66
N VAL A 77 -3.04 -7.51 -7.35
CA VAL A 77 -2.28 -6.53 -6.53
C VAL A 77 -0.82 -6.46 -6.96
N LEU A 78 -0.21 -7.58 -7.37
CA LEU A 78 1.14 -7.58 -7.94
C LEU A 78 1.20 -6.81 -9.26
N LEU A 79 0.22 -6.95 -10.14
CA LEU A 79 0.15 -6.17 -11.38
C LEU A 79 0.00 -4.66 -11.13
N ILE A 80 -0.86 -4.27 -10.18
CA ILE A 80 -0.96 -2.86 -9.74
C ILE A 80 0.39 -2.39 -9.20
N PHE A 81 1.06 -3.21 -8.39
CA PHE A 81 2.39 -2.86 -7.86
C PHE A 81 3.43 -2.66 -8.97
N VAL A 82 3.45 -3.52 -9.99
CA VAL A 82 4.34 -3.37 -11.15
C VAL A 82 4.03 -2.07 -11.91
N HIS A 83 2.75 -1.73 -12.08
CA HIS A 83 2.34 -0.45 -12.65
C HIS A 83 2.89 0.74 -11.83
N GLU A 84 2.66 0.77 -10.51
CA GLU A 84 3.15 1.85 -9.64
C GLU A 84 4.68 1.96 -9.63
N LEU A 85 5.38 0.82 -9.71
CA LEU A 85 6.83 0.80 -9.83
C LEU A 85 7.33 1.53 -11.09
N GLY A 86 6.55 1.55 -12.16
CA GLY A 86 6.87 2.29 -13.38
C GLY A 86 6.98 3.78 -13.10
N HIS A 87 5.98 4.36 -12.41
CA HIS A 87 6.02 5.76 -11.97
C HIS A 87 7.19 6.03 -11.03
N VAL A 88 7.41 5.16 -10.03
CA VAL A 88 8.51 5.32 -9.06
C VAL A 88 9.87 5.28 -9.75
N LEU A 89 10.06 4.38 -10.72
CA LEU A 89 11.29 4.25 -11.47
C LEU A 89 11.57 5.51 -12.28
N GLU A 90 10.58 6.05 -12.98
CA GLU A 90 10.75 7.26 -13.78
C GLU A 90 10.98 8.50 -12.90
N LEU A 91 10.26 8.64 -11.78
CA LEU A 91 10.51 9.70 -10.80
C LEU A 91 11.95 9.67 -10.30
N ARG A 92 12.45 8.49 -9.91
CA ARG A 92 13.84 8.32 -9.47
C ARG A 92 14.84 8.60 -10.58
N ARG A 93 14.55 8.20 -11.82
CA ARG A 93 15.39 8.50 -12.99
C ARG A 93 15.50 10.00 -13.24
N GLN A 94 14.44 10.75 -12.94
CA GLN A 94 14.42 12.21 -13.01
C GLN A 94 14.98 12.91 -11.76
N GLY A 95 15.49 12.16 -10.77
CA GLY A 95 16.05 12.71 -9.53
C GLY A 95 15.00 13.14 -8.49
N ILE A 96 13.73 12.84 -8.71
CA ILE A 96 12.62 13.21 -7.82
C ILE A 96 12.43 12.11 -6.76
N PRO A 97 12.48 12.45 -5.46
CA PRO A 97 12.32 11.45 -4.39
C PRO A 97 10.87 10.94 -4.33
N ALA A 98 10.64 9.73 -4.84
CA ALA A 98 9.38 9.01 -4.76
C ALA A 98 9.25 8.21 -3.45
N SER A 99 8.07 8.27 -2.82
CA SER A 99 7.73 7.37 -1.69
C SER A 99 7.28 6.00 -2.17
N ALA A 100 7.18 5.04 -1.26
CA ALA A 100 6.55 3.76 -1.54
C ALA A 100 5.04 3.96 -1.83
N PRO A 101 4.46 3.19 -2.78
CA PRO A 101 3.05 3.28 -3.13
C PRO A 101 2.15 2.80 -1.98
N LEU A 102 1.08 3.54 -1.71
CA LEU A 102 0.05 3.14 -0.75
C LEU A 102 -1.17 2.62 -1.51
N PHE A 103 -1.58 1.38 -1.23
CA PHE A 103 -2.69 0.76 -1.93
C PHE A 103 -4.02 1.08 -1.24
N ILE A 104 -4.98 1.56 -2.02
CA ILE A 104 -6.34 1.83 -1.56
C ILE A 104 -7.26 0.83 -2.28
N PRO A 105 -7.88 -0.13 -1.56
CA PRO A 105 -8.78 -1.09 -2.17
C PRO A 105 -9.82 -0.39 -3.05
N PHE A 106 -10.07 -0.93 -4.25
CA PHE A 106 -11.02 -0.44 -5.25
C PHE A 106 -10.70 0.92 -5.91
N LEU A 107 -9.83 1.74 -5.33
CA LEU A 107 -9.40 3.02 -5.92
C LEU A 107 -8.06 2.91 -6.64
N GLY A 108 -7.24 1.90 -6.32
CA GLY A 108 -5.93 1.69 -6.94
C GLY A 108 -4.79 1.89 -5.95
N ALA A 109 -3.73 2.58 -6.35
CA ALA A 109 -2.64 2.96 -5.47
C ALA A 109 -2.30 4.44 -5.62
N VAL A 110 -1.75 5.02 -4.57
CA VAL A 110 -1.34 6.41 -4.53
C VAL A 110 0.13 6.49 -4.11
N ILE A 111 0.94 7.17 -4.92
CA ILE A 111 2.33 7.43 -4.59
C ILE A 111 2.42 8.80 -3.91
N GLY A 112 2.93 8.79 -2.68
CA GLY A 112 3.27 10.04 -1.99
C GLY A 112 4.48 10.72 -2.66
N MET A 113 4.24 11.77 -3.43
CA MET A 113 5.30 12.62 -4.00
C MET A 113 5.54 13.83 -3.09
N LYS A 114 6.82 14.11 -2.76
CA LYS A 114 7.16 15.32 -1.99
C LYS A 114 7.21 16.58 -2.85
N GLN A 115 7.46 16.41 -4.14
CA GLN A 115 7.59 17.47 -5.14
C GLN A 115 6.94 16.95 -6.43
N LEU A 116 6.14 17.80 -7.07
CA LEU A 116 5.61 17.54 -8.41
C LEU A 116 6.70 17.77 -9.46
N PRO A 117 6.64 17.11 -10.63
CA PRO A 117 7.55 17.41 -11.72
C PRO A 117 7.45 18.88 -12.14
N ASP A 118 8.60 19.52 -12.39
CA ASP A 118 8.65 20.96 -12.70
C ASP A 118 8.16 21.31 -14.12
N ASP A 119 7.95 20.31 -14.98
CA ASP A 119 7.63 20.46 -16.40
C ASP A 119 6.58 19.42 -16.82
N ALA A 120 5.62 19.84 -17.65
CA ALA A 120 4.57 18.99 -18.18
C ALA A 120 5.14 17.77 -18.93
N TRP A 121 6.27 17.92 -19.62
CA TRP A 121 6.92 16.81 -20.31
C TRP A 121 7.50 15.76 -19.35
N LYS A 122 8.07 16.21 -18.23
CA LYS A 122 8.55 15.33 -17.16
C LYS A 122 7.39 14.59 -16.51
N GLU A 123 6.29 15.29 -16.26
CA GLU A 123 5.05 14.69 -15.73
C GLU A 123 4.47 13.65 -16.69
N ALA A 124 4.41 13.93 -17.99
CA ALA A 124 3.91 12.97 -18.97
C ALA A 124 4.77 11.71 -19.05
N ARG A 125 6.09 11.84 -18.96
CA ARG A 125 6.98 10.65 -18.90
C ARG A 125 6.70 9.81 -17.66
N VAL A 126 6.55 10.43 -16.50
CA VAL A 126 6.21 9.73 -15.26
C VAL A 126 4.85 9.04 -15.42
N ALA A 127 3.84 9.75 -15.90
CA ALA A 127 2.49 9.21 -16.08
C ALA A 127 2.47 8.03 -17.05
N LEU A 128 3.21 8.08 -18.17
CA LEU A 128 3.27 6.95 -19.11
C LEU A 128 4.10 5.76 -18.60
N ALA A 129 5.05 5.99 -17.70
CA ALA A 129 5.92 4.92 -17.21
C ALA A 129 5.16 3.81 -16.46
N GLY A 130 4.08 4.16 -15.75
CA GLY A 130 3.23 3.19 -15.06
C GLY A 130 2.52 2.23 -16.02
N PRO A 131 1.68 2.73 -16.95
CA PRO A 131 1.03 1.91 -17.97
C PRO A 131 2.02 1.10 -18.83
N ILE A 132 3.20 1.65 -19.15
CA ILE A 132 4.23 0.92 -19.90
C ILE A 132 4.73 -0.28 -19.09
N LEU A 133 5.20 -0.07 -17.85
CA LEU A 133 5.76 -1.15 -17.05
C LEU A 133 4.67 -2.15 -16.63
N GLY A 134 3.48 -1.67 -16.29
CA GLY A 134 2.31 -2.49 -16.02
C GLY A 134 1.94 -3.37 -17.22
N SER A 135 2.04 -2.86 -18.45
CA SER A 135 1.74 -3.62 -19.67
C SER A 135 2.80 -4.69 -19.92
N VAL A 136 4.06 -4.42 -19.60
CA VAL A 136 5.12 -5.45 -19.63
C VAL A 136 4.82 -6.55 -18.61
N GLY A 137 4.38 -6.21 -17.40
CA GLY A 137 3.95 -7.17 -16.39
C GLY A 137 2.76 -8.02 -16.86
N ALA A 138 1.74 -7.40 -17.44
CA ALA A 138 0.58 -8.10 -18.01
C ALA A 138 0.98 -9.04 -19.16
N ALA A 139 1.88 -8.58 -20.05
CA ALA A 139 2.41 -9.41 -21.14
C ALA A 139 3.17 -10.64 -20.61
N ALA A 140 3.94 -10.49 -19.55
CA ALA A 140 4.62 -11.61 -18.90
C ALA A 140 3.62 -12.64 -18.34
N CYS A 141 2.53 -12.18 -17.71
CA CYS A 141 1.44 -13.06 -17.29
C CYS A 141 0.78 -13.77 -18.46
N TRP A 142 0.54 -13.08 -19.59
CA TRP A 142 -0.07 -13.68 -20.77
C TRP A 142 0.81 -14.78 -21.35
N ILE A 143 2.09 -14.49 -21.59
CA ILE A 143 3.07 -15.46 -22.13
C ILE A 143 3.16 -16.69 -21.21
N ALA A 144 3.25 -16.47 -19.90
CA ALA A 144 3.29 -17.57 -18.93
C ALA A 144 1.97 -18.36 -18.89
N GLY A 145 0.83 -17.68 -19.04
CA GLY A 145 -0.50 -18.28 -19.08
C GLY A 145 -0.69 -19.19 -20.29
N GLU A 146 -0.34 -18.70 -21.48
CA GLU A 146 -0.37 -19.49 -22.73
C GLU A 146 0.58 -20.70 -22.67
N ALA A 147 1.80 -20.50 -22.16
CA ALA A 147 2.79 -21.56 -22.07
C ALA A 147 2.41 -22.68 -21.07
N THR A 148 1.60 -22.36 -20.06
CA THR A 148 1.19 -23.31 -19.00
C THR A 148 -0.27 -23.77 -19.09
N GLY A 149 -1.05 -23.19 -20.01
CA GLY A 149 -2.51 -23.41 -20.08
C GLY A 149 -3.27 -22.83 -18.88
N SER A 150 -2.73 -21.83 -18.19
CA SER A 150 -3.32 -21.30 -16.96
C SER A 150 -4.33 -20.19 -17.25
N GLU A 151 -5.63 -20.50 -17.09
CA GLU A 151 -6.71 -19.51 -17.20
C GLU A 151 -6.55 -18.35 -16.21
N LEU A 152 -6.01 -18.62 -15.01
CA LEU A 152 -5.73 -17.60 -14.01
C LEU A 152 -4.76 -16.53 -14.54
N LEU A 153 -3.63 -16.95 -15.12
CA LEU A 153 -2.61 -16.05 -15.63
C LEU A 153 -3.09 -15.27 -16.86
N VAL A 154 -3.85 -15.93 -17.73
CA VAL A 154 -4.48 -15.27 -18.89
C VAL A 154 -5.51 -14.23 -18.42
N GLY A 155 -6.33 -14.56 -17.42
CA GLY A 155 -7.28 -13.61 -16.81
C GLY A 155 -6.58 -12.42 -16.13
N LEU A 156 -5.47 -12.68 -15.42
CA LEU A 156 -4.62 -11.64 -14.83
C LEU A 156 -4.00 -10.74 -15.89
N ALA A 157 -3.54 -11.30 -17.01
CA ALA A 157 -3.03 -10.52 -18.12
C ALA A 157 -4.12 -9.63 -18.72
N PHE A 158 -5.31 -10.18 -18.96
CA PHE A 158 -6.44 -9.42 -19.49
C PHE A 158 -6.79 -8.22 -18.59
N ILE A 159 -6.98 -8.45 -17.29
CA ILE A 159 -7.30 -7.36 -16.36
C ILE A 159 -6.14 -6.39 -16.21
N GLY A 160 -4.89 -6.86 -16.30
CA GLY A 160 -3.69 -6.04 -16.27
C GLY A 160 -3.64 -5.09 -17.46
N PHE A 161 -3.79 -5.60 -18.68
CA PHE A 161 -3.87 -4.77 -19.89
C PHE A 161 -5.04 -3.79 -19.82
N PHE A 162 -6.21 -4.24 -19.38
CA PHE A 162 -7.37 -3.39 -19.19
C PHE A 162 -7.08 -2.24 -18.21
N LEU A 163 -6.47 -2.53 -17.06
CA LEU A 163 -6.09 -1.52 -16.06
C LEU A 163 -5.12 -0.49 -16.63
N ASN A 164 -4.11 -0.92 -17.39
CA ASN A 164 -3.14 -0.01 -18.00
C ASN A 164 -3.79 0.86 -19.09
N LEU A 165 -4.64 0.28 -19.93
CA LEU A 165 -5.37 1.01 -20.96
C LEU A 165 -6.37 2.00 -20.35
N PHE A 166 -7.09 1.58 -19.32
CA PHE A 166 -8.00 2.44 -18.57
C PHE A 166 -7.24 3.64 -17.98
N ASN A 167 -6.06 3.42 -17.40
CA ASN A 167 -5.23 4.51 -16.89
C ASN A 167 -4.73 5.46 -17.99
N LEU A 168 -4.70 5.07 -19.26
CA LEU A 168 -4.33 5.95 -20.38
C LEU A 168 -5.48 6.82 -20.89
N ILE A 169 -6.68 6.71 -20.34
CA ILE A 169 -7.79 7.61 -20.69
C ILE A 169 -7.42 9.05 -20.29
N PRO A 170 -7.63 10.06 -21.15
CA PRO A 170 -7.21 11.45 -20.92
C PRO A 170 -8.13 12.21 -19.94
N ILE A 171 -8.33 11.65 -18.74
CA ILE A 171 -9.20 12.21 -17.69
C ILE A 171 -8.45 12.19 -16.36
N VAL A 172 -8.37 13.33 -15.67
CA VAL A 172 -7.83 13.40 -14.29
C VAL A 172 -8.80 12.65 -13.34
N PRO A 173 -8.33 11.75 -12.46
CA PRO A 173 -6.96 11.59 -11.96
C PRO A 173 -6.09 10.53 -12.66
N LEU A 174 -6.51 9.97 -13.80
CA LEU A 174 -5.79 8.90 -14.50
C LEU A 174 -4.48 9.40 -15.13
N ASP A 175 -3.56 8.47 -15.39
CA ASP A 175 -2.26 8.78 -15.98
C ASP A 175 -2.35 9.44 -17.35
N GLY A 176 -3.30 9.01 -18.18
CA GLY A 176 -3.55 9.59 -19.49
C GLY A 176 -3.92 11.06 -19.40
N GLY A 177 -4.65 11.47 -18.35
CA GLY A 177 -4.96 12.87 -18.09
C GLY A 177 -3.72 13.69 -17.78
N ARG A 178 -2.80 13.13 -16.98
CA ARG A 178 -1.51 13.76 -16.63
C ARG A 178 -0.55 13.79 -17.83
N ALA A 179 -0.55 12.74 -18.65
CA ALA A 179 0.21 12.68 -19.89
C ALA A 179 -0.31 13.67 -20.95
N ALA A 180 -1.63 13.80 -21.07
CA ALA A 180 -2.28 14.74 -21.97
C ALA A 180 -1.99 16.20 -21.61
N GLY A 181 -1.64 16.51 -20.36
CA GLY A 181 -1.19 17.84 -19.94
C GLY A 181 0.06 18.34 -20.68
N ALA A 182 0.87 17.44 -21.24
CA ALA A 182 2.00 17.81 -22.10
C ALA A 182 1.62 18.05 -23.57
N LEU A 183 0.41 17.68 -23.98
CA LEU A 183 -0.05 17.89 -25.36
C LEU A 183 -0.50 19.34 -25.53
N HIS A 184 -0.12 19.94 -26.67
CA HIS A 184 -0.55 21.28 -27.00
C HIS A 184 -2.09 21.34 -27.11
N PRO A 185 -2.78 22.38 -26.58
CA PRO A 185 -4.24 22.48 -26.62
C PRO A 185 -4.87 22.37 -28.01
N VAL A 186 -4.10 22.64 -29.08
CA VAL A 186 -4.51 22.44 -30.48
C VAL A 186 -4.99 21.02 -30.77
N PHE A 187 -4.44 20.00 -30.11
CA PHE A 187 -4.88 18.62 -30.34
C PHE A 187 -6.33 18.37 -29.92
N TRP A 188 -6.88 19.17 -29.01
CA TRP A 188 -8.30 19.12 -28.63
C TRP A 188 -9.19 19.57 -29.78
N PHE A 189 -8.78 20.62 -30.51
CA PHE A 189 -9.49 21.11 -31.68
C PHE A 189 -9.40 20.14 -32.86
N VAL A 190 -8.24 19.51 -33.07
CA VAL A 190 -8.08 18.45 -34.06
C VAL A 190 -8.98 17.26 -33.73
N GLY A 191 -9.02 16.83 -32.46
CA GLY A 191 -9.90 15.77 -32.00
C GLY A 191 -11.38 16.10 -32.20
N LEU A 192 -11.80 17.32 -31.84
CA LEU A 192 -13.17 17.80 -32.04
C LEU A 192 -13.55 17.83 -33.53
N LEU A 193 -12.66 18.34 -34.39
CA LEU A 193 -12.85 18.35 -35.84
C LEU A 193 -12.99 16.94 -36.42
N MET A 194 -12.14 16.00 -35.99
CA MET A 194 -12.25 14.60 -36.44
C MET A 194 -13.54 13.95 -35.96
N MET A 195 -13.97 14.20 -34.71
CA MET A 195 -15.26 13.69 -34.21
C MET A 195 -16.43 14.24 -35.02
N LEU A 196 -16.44 15.54 -35.32
CA LEU A 196 -17.46 16.14 -36.18
C LEU A 196 -17.44 15.52 -37.59
N ALA A 197 -16.26 15.30 -38.16
CA ALA A 197 -16.12 14.68 -39.48
C ALA A 197 -16.53 13.19 -39.52
N LEU A 198 -16.48 12.48 -38.38
CA LEU A 198 -16.94 11.10 -38.28
C LEU A 198 -18.45 10.97 -38.05
N VAL A 199 -19.10 12.02 -37.55
CA VAL A 199 -20.52 12.04 -37.22
C VAL A 199 -21.38 12.63 -38.35
N VAL A 200 -20.78 13.36 -39.28
CA VAL A 200 -21.41 13.93 -40.50
C VAL A 200 -21.14 13.02 -41.70
#